data_AF-A0A0B7C3S7-F1
#
_entry.id   AF-A0A0B7C3S7-F1
#
_cell.length_a   1.000
_cell.length_b   1.000
_cell.length_c   1.000
_cell.angle_alpha   90.00
_cell.angle_beta   90.00
_cell.angle_gamma   90.00
#
_symmetry.space_group_name_H-M   'P 1'
#
loop_
_entity.id
_entity.type
_entity.pdbx_description
1 polymer ?
#
loop_
_entity_poly.entity_id
_entity_poly.type
_entity_poly.pdbx_seq_one_letter_code
_entity_poly.pdbx_strand_id
1 'polypeptide(L)' 'EDDAAEPEDLKAEAPYFLDPHDSDRHLAVIGEDVRIPCKAFGSPTPFINWYRNNTRVNTHENDRIKIK' A
#
# COMPACT_ATOMS: atom_id res chain seq x y z
N GLU A 1 -41.23 17.60 -11.92
CA GLU A 1 -41.38 17.15 -10.53
C GLU A 1 -41.29 15.63 -10.57
N ASP A 2 -40.23 14.93 -10.22
CA ASP A 2 -38.87 15.23 -9.79
C ASP A 2 -38.09 13.99 -10.26
N ASP A 3 -37.26 14.13 -11.28
CA ASP A 3 -36.30 13.08 -11.63
C ASP A 3 -35.09 13.30 -10.72
N ALA A 4 -35.28 12.92 -9.46
CA ALA A 4 -34.21 12.94 -8.47
C ALA A 4 -33.21 11.87 -8.91
N ALA A 5 -32.14 12.31 -9.59
CA ALA A 5 -30.95 11.51 -9.79
C ALA A 5 -30.62 10.84 -8.45
N GLU A 6 -30.59 9.50 -8.44
CA GLU A 6 -30.11 8.71 -7.31
C GLU A 6 -28.85 9.38 -6.75
N PRO A 7 -28.74 9.59 -5.43
CA PRO A 7 -27.50 10.11 -4.87
C PRO A 7 -26.44 9.08 -5.21
N GLU A 8 -25.61 9.36 -6.21
CA GLU A 8 -24.57 8.46 -6.64
C GLU A 8 -23.73 8.16 -5.40
N ASP A 9 -23.89 6.95 -4.85
CA ASP A 9 -22.97 6.36 -3.88
C ASP A 9 -21.58 6.71 -4.40
N LEU A 10 -20.90 7.64 -3.73
CA LEU A 10 -19.53 8.04 -4.01
C LEU A 10 -18.75 6.76 -4.26
N LYS A 11 -18.42 6.47 -5.53
CA LYS A 11 -18.03 5.15 -6.01
C LYS A 11 -16.82 4.64 -5.21
N ALA A 12 -17.11 3.94 -4.12
CA ALA A 12 -16.11 3.47 -3.19
C ALA A 12 -15.52 2.19 -3.76
N GLU A 13 -14.21 2.17 -3.94
CA GLU A 13 -13.49 1.07 -4.57
C GLU A 13 -12.59 0.45 -3.51
N ALA A 14 -12.87 -0.81 -3.17
CA ALA A 14 -12.08 -1.55 -2.20
C ALA A 14 -10.62 -1.61 -2.67
N PRO A 15 -9.65 -1.57 -1.75
CA PRO A 15 -8.26 -1.48 -2.16
C PRO A 15 -7.75 -2.78 -2.78
N TYR A 16 -6.90 -2.66 -3.80
CA TYR A 16 -6.19 -3.77 -4.42
C TYR A 16 -4.78 -3.36 -4.82
N PHE A 17 -3.89 -4.34 -4.92
CA PHE A 17 -2.54 -4.12 -5.42
C PHE A 17 -2.56 -3.95 -6.94
N LEU A 18 -1.87 -2.92 -7.41
CA LEU A 18 -1.75 -2.61 -8.83
C LEU A 18 -0.68 -3.46 -9.52
N ASP A 19 0.36 -3.86 -8.80
CA ASP A 19 1.43 -4.69 -9.33
C ASP A 19 1.43 -6.05 -8.62
N PRO A 20 1.14 -7.16 -9.33
CA PRO A 20 1.15 -8.49 -8.72
C PRO A 20 2.55 -8.92 -8.26
N HIS A 21 3.60 -8.31 -8.81
CA HIS A 21 4.99 -8.61 -8.46
C HIS A 21 5.46 -7.89 -7.19
N ASP A 22 4.66 -7.01 -6.59
CA ASP A 22 4.97 -6.39 -5.29
C ASP A 22 5.14 -7.45 -4.17
N SER A 23 4.64 -8.67 -4.38
CA SER A 23 4.78 -9.81 -3.47
C SER A 23 5.96 -10.74 -3.77
N ASP A 24 6.75 -10.45 -4.80
CA ASP A 24 7.87 -11.29 -5.23
C ASP A 24 9.04 -11.26 -4.25
N ARG A 25 9.93 -12.26 -4.39
CA ARG A 25 11.16 -12.30 -3.63
C ARG A 25 12.16 -11.25 -4.16
N HIS A 26 12.47 -10.27 -3.32
CA HIS A 26 13.55 -9.32 -3.59
C HIS A 26 14.92 -9.89 -3.23
N LEU A 27 15.88 -9.82 -4.15
CA LEU A 27 17.28 -10.17 -3.94
C LEU A 27 18.11 -8.89 -3.81
N ALA A 28 19.06 -8.86 -2.88
CA ALA A 28 19.95 -7.74 -2.66
C ALA A 28 21.34 -8.22 -2.24
N VAL A 29 22.36 -7.43 -2.57
CA VAL A 29 23.74 -7.68 -2.11
C VAL A 29 23.90 -7.20 -0.67
N ILE A 30 24.71 -7.91 0.12
CA ILE A 30 24.97 -7.53 1.50
C ILE A 30 25.57 -6.12 1.55
N GLY A 31 24.96 -5.25 2.34
CA GLY A 31 25.39 -3.86 2.52
C GLY A 31 24.71 -2.87 1.56
N GLU A 32 23.98 -3.35 0.56
CA GLU A 32 23.18 -2.49 -0.33
C GLU A 32 21.77 -2.27 0.20
N ASP A 33 21.18 -1.13 -0.19
CA ASP A 33 19.79 -0.82 0.08
C ASP A 33 18.88 -1.62 -0.85
N VAL A 34 17.80 -2.20 -0.31
CA VAL A 34 16.74 -2.87 -1.07
C VAL A 34 15.46 -2.04 -1.05
N ARG A 35 14.74 -2.00 -2.17
CA ARG A 35 13.41 -1.38 -2.26
C ARG A 35 12.36 -2.46 -2.46
N ILE A 36 11.32 -2.40 -1.64
CA ILE A 36 10.15 -3.28 -1.72
C ILE A 36 8.98 -2.38 -2.16
N PRO A 37 8.58 -2.43 -3.45
CA PRO A 37 7.48 -1.62 -3.95
C PRO A 37 6.13 -2.11 -3.40
N CYS A 38 5.20 -1.18 -3.23
CA CYS A 38 3.79 -1.49 -2.96
C CYS A 38 2.95 -0.39 -3.58
N LYS A 39 2.22 -0.72 -4.65
CA LYS A 39 1.28 0.19 -5.30
C LYS A 39 -0.11 -0.36 -5.10
N ALA A 40 -0.97 0.43 -4.47
CA ALA A 40 -2.38 0.07 -4.32
C ALA A 40 -3.28 1.19 -4.82
N PHE A 41 -4.41 0.79 -5.38
CA PHE A 41 -5.50 1.70 -5.70
C PHE A 41 -6.68 1.40 -4.80
N GLY A 42 -7.50 2.42 -4.53
CA GLY A 42 -8.75 2.34 -3.79
C GLY A 42 -9.38 3.73 -3.72
N SER A 43 -10.70 3.77 -3.51
CA SER A 43 -11.45 5.00 -3.32
C SER A 43 -12.22 4.90 -2.00
N PRO A 44 -11.82 5.62 -0.94
CA PRO A 44 -10.70 6.57 -0.86
C PRO A 44 -9.32 5.88 -0.94
N THR A 45 -8.28 6.66 -1.23
CA THR A 45 -6.89 6.17 -1.32
C THR A 45 -6.49 5.38 -0.06
N PRO A 46 -5.97 4.16 -0.21
CA PRO A 46 -5.66 3.31 0.94
C PRO A 46 -4.42 3.77 1.71
N PHE A 47 -4.38 3.42 3.01
CA PHE A 47 -3.17 3.52 3.83
C PHE A 47 -2.36 2.22 3.71
N ILE A 48 -1.06 2.35 3.41
CA ILE A 48 -0.15 1.21 3.34
C ILE A 48 0.54 1.00 4.69
N ASN A 49 0.49 -0.23 5.20
CA ASN A 49 1.20 -0.65 6.40
C ASN A 49 2.13 -1.81 6.07
N TRP A 50 3.39 -1.70 6.51
CA TRP A 50 4.41 -2.74 6.30
C TRP A 50 4.57 -3.61 7.53
N TYR A 51 4.81 -4.90 7.31
CA TYR A 51 5.07 -5.89 8.37
C TYR A 51 6.35 -6.64 8.06
N ARG A 52 7.15 -6.89 9.10
CA ARG A 52 8.34 -7.74 9.05
C ARG A 52 8.19 -8.83 10.10
N ASN A 53 8.22 -10.09 9.68
CA ASN A 53 8.04 -11.24 10.57
C ASN A 53 6.80 -11.08 11.47
N ASN A 54 5.66 -10.73 10.86
CA ASN A 54 4.38 -10.51 11.53
C ASN A 54 4.34 -9.33 12.54
N THR A 55 5.40 -8.55 12.64
CA THR A 55 5.45 -7.33 13.48
C THR A 55 5.31 -6.10 12.60
N ARG A 56 4.45 -5.17 12.99
CA ARG A 56 4.26 -3.91 12.25
C ARG A 56 5.57 -3.13 12.27
N VAL A 57 6.01 -2.70 11.08
CA VAL A 57 7.21 -1.87 10.95
C VAL A 57 6.94 -0.50 11.56
N ASN A 58 7.80 -0.10 12.49
CA ASN A 58 7.87 1.26 13.02
C ASN A 58 9.17 1.91 12.55
N THR A 59 9.07 2.98 11.76
CA THR A 59 10.24 3.69 11.23
C THR A 59 11.02 4.43 12.31
N HIS A 60 10.41 4.72 13.47
CA HIS A 60 11.09 5.39 14.58
C HIS A 60 12.02 4.47 15.38
N GLU A 61 11.86 3.16 15.23
CA GLU A 61 12.65 2.17 15.98
C GLU A 61 13.90 1.71 15.22
N ASN A 62 14.02 2.03 13.92
CA ASN A 62 15.12 1.56 13.10
C ASN A 62 15.40 2.49 11.90
N ASP A 63 16.52 3.21 11.97
CA ASP A 63 16.95 4.16 10.93
C ASP A 63 17.24 3.54 9.56
N ARG A 64 17.42 2.20 9.50
CA ARG A 64 17.60 1.47 8.24
C ARG A 64 16.29 1.30 7.47
N ILE A 65 15.15 1.49 8.12
CA ILE A 65 13.84 1.28 7.50
C ILE A 65 13.20 2.65 7.21
N LYS A 66 12.88 2.88 5.93
CA LYS A 66 12.27 4.12 5.45
C LYS A 66 11.02 3.77 4.67
N ILE A 67 9.87 4.26 5.12
CA ILE A 67 8.58 4.16 4.39
C ILE A 67 8.38 5.50 3.69
N LYS A 68 8.10 5.45 2.38
CA LYS A 68 7.86 6.63 1.53
C LYS A 68 6.52 6.49 0.84
#